data_AF-A0A728RRH8-F1
#
_entry.id   AF-A0A728RRH8-F1
#
_cell.length_a   1.000
_cell.length_b   1.000
_cell.length_c   1.000
_cell.angle_alpha   90.00
_cell.angle_beta   90.00
_cell.angle_gamma   90.00
#
_symmetry.space_group_name_H-M   'P 1'
#
loop_
_entity.id
_entity.type
_entity.pdbx_description
1 polymer ?
#
loop_
_entity_poly.entity_id
_entity_poly.type
_entity_poly.pdbx_seq_one_letter_code
_entity_poly.pdbx_strand_id
1 'polypeptide(L)'
;AKEIVKKKESPFKEWSAALRATPGILDYSRAAIFALIRSAHPEFYHYPGRLQGYINANLTETDHENPTEEALTAARHTPEKDAVEEANRQLAAARGEYVEGISDPNDPKWVKTGTSQ
;
A
#
# COMPACT_ATOMS: atom_id res chain seq x y z
N ALA A 1 -7.05 3.75 -6.63
CA ALA A 1 -5.79 3.23 -6.02
C ALA A 1 -5.88 1.74 -5.64
N LYS A 2 -7.01 1.24 -5.13
CA LYS A 2 -7.19 -0.19 -4.75
C LYS A 2 -7.22 -1.19 -5.93
N GLU A 3 -7.44 -0.75 -7.17
CA GLU A 3 -7.59 -1.64 -8.33
C GLU A 3 -6.26 -2.17 -8.92
N ILE A 4 -5.14 -1.47 -8.74
CA ILE A 4 -3.84 -1.85 -9.35
C ILE A 4 -3.17 -2.98 -8.56
N VAL A 5 -3.39 -3.05 -7.23
CA VAL A 5 -2.79 -4.07 -6.37
C VAL A 5 -3.56 -5.40 -6.42
N LYS A 6 -4.87 -5.35 -6.75
CA LYS A 6 -5.76 -6.52 -6.67
C LYS A 6 -5.49 -7.59 -7.74
N LYS A 7 -4.85 -7.22 -8.86
CA LYS A 7 -4.55 -8.16 -9.95
C LYS A 7 -3.12 -8.72 -9.92
N LYS A 8 -2.19 -8.18 -9.12
CA LYS A 8 -0.75 -8.54 -9.14
C LYS A 8 -0.10 -8.53 -10.54
N GLU A 9 -0.74 -7.87 -11.50
CA GLU A 9 -0.26 -7.75 -12.87
C GLU A 9 0.68 -6.55 -13.01
N SER A 10 1.34 -6.45 -14.16
CA SER A 10 2.14 -5.30 -14.53
C SER A 10 1.35 -4.00 -14.30
N PRO A 11 1.93 -2.97 -13.65
CA PRO A 11 3.36 -2.77 -13.41
C PRO A 11 3.86 -3.20 -12.02
N PHE A 12 3.03 -3.88 -11.20
CA PHE A 12 3.42 -4.22 -9.82
C PHE A 12 4.68 -5.10 -9.79
N LYS A 13 4.77 -6.09 -10.68
CA LYS A 13 5.91 -7.01 -10.75
C LYS A 13 7.22 -6.27 -11.06
N GLU A 14 7.18 -5.35 -12.01
CA GLU A 14 8.34 -4.57 -12.45
C GLU A 14 8.84 -3.63 -11.34
N TRP A 15 7.92 -2.91 -10.68
CA TRP A 15 8.25 -2.09 -9.51
C TRP A 15 8.78 -2.91 -8.34
N SER A 16 8.16 -4.05 -8.05
CA SER A 16 8.55 -4.90 -6.94
C SER A 16 9.95 -5.50 -7.14
N ALA A 17 10.32 -5.82 -8.38
CA ALA A 17 11.66 -6.29 -8.70
C ALA A 17 12.69 -5.15 -8.60
N ALA A 18 12.40 -3.98 -9.17
CA ALA A 18 13.32 -2.84 -9.17
C ALA A 18 13.57 -2.30 -7.76
N LEU A 19 12.52 -2.14 -6.94
CA LEU A 19 12.66 -1.68 -5.55
C LEU A 19 13.47 -2.66 -4.69
N ARG A 20 13.31 -3.98 -4.88
CA ARG A 20 14.14 -4.97 -4.16
C ARG A 20 15.59 -5.01 -4.61
N ALA A 21 15.87 -4.57 -5.84
CA ALA A 21 17.23 -4.45 -6.35
C ALA A 21 17.94 -3.19 -5.83
N THR A 22 17.19 -2.21 -5.31
CA THR A 22 17.74 -0.99 -4.71
C THR A 22 18.36 -1.28 -3.33
N PRO A 23 19.67 -1.06 -3.12
CA PRO A 23 20.30 -1.18 -1.81
C PRO A 23 19.67 -0.19 -0.82
N GLY A 24 19.48 -0.62 0.42
CA GLY A 24 18.92 0.26 1.46
C GLY A 24 17.45 0.63 1.23
N ILE A 25 16.69 -0.15 0.43
CA ILE A 25 15.29 0.21 0.14
C ILE A 25 14.41 0.37 1.40
N LEU A 26 14.79 -0.27 2.51
CA LEU A 26 14.10 -0.15 3.80
C LEU A 26 14.40 1.17 4.53
N ASP A 27 15.49 1.85 4.18
CA ASP A 27 15.88 3.14 4.76
C ASP A 27 15.04 4.31 4.21
N TYR A 28 14.30 4.07 3.12
CA TYR A 28 13.43 5.08 2.52
C TYR A 28 12.03 5.07 3.13
N SER A 29 11.46 6.27 3.27
CA SER A 29 10.11 6.43 3.79
C SER A 29 9.08 5.77 2.86
N ARG A 30 8.01 5.21 3.45
CA ARG A 30 6.89 4.66 2.67
C ARG A 30 6.26 5.73 1.77
N ALA A 31 6.22 6.98 2.24
CA ALA A 31 5.72 8.12 1.50
C ALA A 31 6.55 8.38 0.24
N ALA A 32 7.89 8.41 0.35
CA ALA A 32 8.79 8.57 -0.80
C ALA A 32 8.60 7.48 -1.84
N ILE A 33 8.53 6.22 -1.42
CA ILE A 33 8.30 5.09 -2.35
C ILE A 33 6.95 5.25 -3.06
N PHE A 34 5.90 5.62 -2.33
CA PHE A 34 4.57 5.80 -2.89
C PHE A 34 4.43 7.03 -3.78
N ALA A 35 5.13 8.12 -3.46
CA ALA A 35 5.24 9.31 -4.30
C ALA A 35 5.96 8.96 -5.61
N LEU A 36 7.11 8.29 -5.51
CA LEU A 36 7.90 7.82 -6.66
C LEU A 36 7.09 6.98 -7.63
N ILE A 37 6.38 5.96 -7.14
CA ILE A 37 5.56 5.08 -7.97
C ILE A 37 4.43 5.85 -8.67
N ARG A 38 3.85 6.86 -8.00
CA ARG A 38 2.74 7.67 -8.56
C ARG A 38 3.23 8.73 -9.55
N SER A 39 4.43 9.25 -9.37
CA SER A 39 5.05 10.27 -10.22
C SER A 39 5.67 9.70 -11.50
N ALA A 40 5.91 8.39 -11.54
CA ALA A 40 6.50 7.74 -12.69
C ALA A 40 5.55 7.66 -13.89
N HIS A 41 6.09 7.92 -15.09
CA HIS A 41 5.36 7.77 -16.33
C HIS A 41 5.18 6.28 -16.69
N PRO A 42 4.01 5.84 -17.21
CA PRO A 42 3.75 4.43 -17.52
C PRO A 42 4.76 3.77 -18.47
N GLU A 43 5.38 4.56 -19.34
CA GLU A 43 6.44 4.07 -20.24
C GLU A 43 7.68 3.57 -19.50
N PHE A 44 7.94 4.05 -18.28
CA PHE A 44 9.10 3.59 -17.50
C PHE A 44 8.96 2.15 -17.03
N TYR A 45 7.73 1.63 -16.91
CA TYR A 45 7.49 0.28 -16.37
C TYR A 45 7.99 -0.81 -17.32
N HIS A 46 8.04 -0.52 -18.62
CA HIS A 46 8.44 -1.48 -19.65
C HIS A 46 9.95 -1.60 -19.83
N TYR A 47 10.74 -0.68 -19.25
CA TYR A 47 12.19 -0.63 -19.41
C TYR A 47 12.89 -0.72 -18.05
N PRO A 48 13.31 -1.92 -17.59
CA PRO A 48 13.84 -2.11 -16.25
C PRO A 48 15.07 -1.24 -15.95
N GLY A 49 15.96 -1.01 -16.93
CA GLY A 49 17.11 -0.12 -16.75
C GLY A 49 16.72 1.34 -16.56
N ARG A 50 15.66 1.81 -17.24
CA ARG A 50 15.14 3.17 -17.08
C ARG A 50 14.40 3.32 -15.76
N LEU A 51 13.66 2.29 -15.35
CA LEU A 51 12.99 2.25 -14.04
C LEU A 51 14.00 2.31 -12.90
N GLN A 52 15.08 1.55 -12.96
CA GLN A 52 16.14 1.59 -11.95
C GLN A 52 16.84 2.96 -11.90
N GLY A 53 17.15 3.54 -13.06
CA GLY A 53 17.72 4.89 -13.13
C GLY A 53 16.77 5.94 -12.54
N TYR A 54 15.46 5.81 -12.80
CA TYR A 54 14.45 6.69 -12.22
C TYR A 54 14.35 6.54 -10.70
N ILE A 55 14.36 5.31 -10.17
CA ILE A 55 14.38 5.06 -8.72
C ILE A 55 15.61 5.72 -8.11
N ASN A 56 16.81 5.46 -8.63
CA ASN A 56 18.04 6.01 -8.06
C ASN A 56 18.11 7.54 -8.14
N ALA A 57 17.48 8.16 -9.15
CA ALA A 57 17.49 9.61 -9.33
C ALA A 57 16.46 10.35 -8.45
N ASN A 58 15.35 9.72 -8.12
CA ASN A 58 14.22 10.38 -7.44
C ASN A 58 13.98 9.88 -6.01
N LEU A 59 14.56 8.73 -5.64
CA LEU A 59 14.50 8.19 -4.29
C LEU A 59 15.69 8.73 -3.48
N THR A 60 15.58 9.98 -3.05
CA THR A 60 16.64 10.73 -2.36
C THR A 60 16.39 10.92 -0.86
N GLU A 61 15.18 10.64 -0.38
CA GLU A 61 14.77 10.83 1.02
C GLU A 61 15.16 9.62 1.90
N THR A 62 16.23 9.74 2.68
CA THR A 62 16.75 8.68 3.56
C THR A 62 16.18 8.72 4.98
N ASP A 63 15.26 9.63 5.28
CA ASP A 63 14.61 9.70 6.60
C ASP A 63 13.32 8.88 6.58
N HIS A 64 13.42 7.65 7.10
CA HIS A 64 12.28 6.74 7.24
C HIS A 64 11.28 7.22 8.30
N GLU A 65 11.77 7.87 9.36
CA GLU A 65 10.98 8.17 10.55
C GLU A 65 10.16 9.46 10.38
N ASN A 66 10.67 10.44 9.62
CA ASN A 66 10.00 11.72 9.41
C ASN A 66 9.99 12.12 7.92
N PRO A 67 9.08 11.54 7.10
CA PRO A 67 8.93 11.97 5.72
C PRO A 67 8.50 13.44 5.61
N THR A 68 9.05 14.12 4.61
CA THR A 68 8.73 15.52 4.29
C THR A 68 7.26 15.70 3.88
N GLU A 69 6.67 16.86 4.17
CA GLU A 69 5.29 17.19 3.76
C GLU A 69 5.08 17.11 2.24
N GLU A 70 6.12 17.41 1.46
CA GLU A 70 6.10 17.29 0.01
C GLU A 70 5.94 15.82 -0.43
N ALA A 71 6.70 14.90 0.19
CA ALA A 71 6.59 13.46 -0.05
C ALA A 71 5.21 12.92 0.37
N LEU A 72 4.66 13.39 1.50
CA LEU A 72 3.32 13.03 1.96
C LEU A 72 2.22 13.48 0.97
N THR A 73 2.35 14.71 0.46
CA THR A 73 1.42 15.27 -0.52
C THR A 73 1.50 14.53 -1.85
N ALA A 74 2.71 14.28 -2.36
CA ALA A 74 2.95 13.54 -3.60
C ALA A 74 2.50 12.07 -3.50
N ALA A 75 2.65 11.46 -2.32
CA ALA A 75 2.11 10.13 -2.02
C ALA A 75 0.57 10.10 -1.99
N ARG A 76 -0.09 11.27 -2.07
CA ARG A 76 -1.52 11.45 -1.80
C ARG A 76 -1.90 10.78 -0.49
N HIS A 77 -1.09 11.01 0.54
CA HIS A 77 -1.32 10.47 1.86
C HIS A 77 -2.60 11.09 2.43
N THR A 78 -3.69 10.33 2.47
CA THR A 78 -4.85 10.69 3.28
C THR A 78 -4.43 10.50 4.74
N PRO A 79 -4.57 11.52 5.60
CA PRO A 79 -4.07 11.46 6.97
C PRO A 79 -4.57 10.22 7.70
N GLU A 80 -3.68 9.63 8.51
CA GLU A 80 -3.70 8.34 9.23
C GLU A 80 -5.04 7.74 9.68
N LYS A 81 -6.10 8.52 9.79
CA LYS A 81 -7.41 8.08 10.27
C LYS A 81 -7.96 6.90 9.45
N ASP A 82 -7.84 6.93 8.12
CA ASP A 82 -8.29 5.82 7.27
C ASP A 82 -7.44 4.55 7.39
N ALA A 83 -6.11 4.69 7.55
CA ALA A 83 -5.19 3.55 7.63
C ALA A 83 -5.24 2.87 9.01
N VAL A 84 -5.32 3.67 10.07
CA VAL A 84 -5.47 3.17 11.44
C VAL A 84 -6.87 2.58 11.64
N GLU A 85 -7.92 3.21 11.12
CA GLU A 85 -9.27 2.65 11.19
C GLU A 85 -9.36 1.35 10.38
N GLU A 86 -8.74 1.27 9.20
CA GLU A 86 -8.65 0.02 8.42
C GLU A 86 -7.87 -1.07 9.16
N ALA A 87 -6.71 -0.74 9.75
CA ALA A 87 -5.94 -1.70 10.54
C ALA A 87 -6.71 -2.17 11.78
N ASN A 88 -7.46 -1.28 12.44
CA ASN A 88 -8.29 -1.60 13.58
C ASN A 88 -9.49 -2.48 13.18
N ARG A 89 -10.14 -2.16 12.06
CA ARG A 89 -11.18 -3.00 11.44
C ARG A 89 -10.67 -4.41 11.13
N GLN A 90 -9.45 -4.54 10.61
CA GLN A 90 -8.83 -5.85 10.35
C GLN A 90 -8.49 -6.60 11.64
N LEU A 91 -8.02 -5.90 12.68
CA LEU A 91 -7.72 -6.48 13.98
C LEU A 91 -8.98 -6.97 14.70
N ALA A 92 -10.07 -6.20 14.64
CA ALA A 92 -11.37 -6.60 15.18
C ALA A 92 -11.88 -7.87 14.48
N ALA A 93 -11.80 -7.92 13.15
CA ALA A 93 -12.13 -9.13 12.38
C ALA A 93 -11.27 -10.35 12.79
N ALA A 94 -9.97 -10.15 13.02
CA ALA A 94 -9.06 -11.20 13.47
C ALA A 94 -9.32 -11.66 14.91
N ARG A 95 -9.85 -10.78 15.77
CA ARG A 95 -10.26 -11.08 17.15
C ARG A 95 -11.61 -11.79 17.24
N GLY A 96 -12.31 -11.96 16.12
CA GLY A 96 -13.63 -12.57 16.11
C GLY A 96 -14.76 -11.58 16.36
N GLU A 97 -14.57 -10.29 16.06
CA GLU A 97 -15.64 -9.31 15.93
C GLU A 97 -16.08 -9.20 14.46
N TYR A 98 -17.39 -9.14 14.21
CA TYR A 98 -17.90 -8.99 12.84
C TYR A 98 -17.65 -7.58 12.33
N VAL A 99 -16.93 -7.47 11.21
CA VAL A 99 -16.62 -6.19 10.56
C VAL A 99 -17.16 -6.20 9.13
N GLU A 100 -18.09 -5.29 8.86
CA GLU A 100 -18.74 -5.15 7.56
C GLU A 100 -17.70 -4.85 6.45
N GLY A 101 -17.72 -5.65 5.38
CA GLY A 101 -16.77 -5.54 4.27
C GLY A 101 -15.42 -6.26 4.45
N ILE A 102 -15.12 -6.80 5.64
CA ILE A 102 -13.93 -7.64 5.93
C ILE A 102 -14.33 -9.06 6.31
N SER A 103 -15.32 -9.21 7.19
CA SER A 103 -15.79 -10.51 7.68
C SER A 103 -16.75 -11.15 6.68
N ASP A 104 -16.66 -12.47 6.50
CA ASP A 104 -17.59 -13.20 5.63
C ASP A 104 -18.98 -13.27 6.29
N PRO A 105 -20.01 -12.65 5.70
CA PRO A 105 -21.36 -12.62 6.26
C PRO A 105 -22.06 -13.99 6.27
N ASN A 106 -21.53 -14.98 5.57
CA ASN A 106 -22.04 -16.35 5.52
C ASN A 106 -21.20 -17.34 6.33
N ASP A 107 -20.14 -16.88 7.01
CA ASP A 107 -19.31 -17.76 7.83
C ASP A 107 -20.13 -18.26 9.04
N PRO A 108 -20.23 -19.58 9.24
CA PRO A 108 -21.06 -20.19 10.26
C PRO A 108 -20.64 -19.84 11.68
N LYS A 109 -19.48 -19.20 11.92
CA LYS A 109 -19.14 -18.66 13.24
C LYS A 109 -19.95 -17.42 13.62
N TRP A 110 -20.63 -16.79 12.67
CA TRP A 110 -21.45 -15.58 12.87
C TRP A 110 -22.95 -15.85 12.89
N VAL A 111 -23.38 -17.08 13.22
CA VAL A 111 -24.80 -17.49 13.22
C VAL A 111 -25.65 -16.38 13.83
N LYS A 112 -26.44 -15.71 12.99
CA LYS A 112 -27.51 -14.84 13.45
C LYS A 112 -28.52 -15.77 14.09
N THR A 113 -28.51 -15.85 15.42
CA THR A 113 -29.62 -16.41 16.18
C THR A 113 -30.82 -15.53 15.88
N GLY A 114 -31.54 -15.85 14.80
CA GLY A 114 -32.89 -15.38 14.58
C GLY A 114 -33.69 -15.85 15.77
N THR A 115 -33.94 -14.94 16.69
CA THR A 115 -34.84 -15.09 17.82
C THR A 115 -36.11 -15.76 17.33
N SER A 116 -36.34 -16.97 17.84
CA SER A 116 -37.64 -17.61 17.80
C SER A 116 -38.59 -16.75 18.62
N GLN A 117 -39.55 -16.10 17.98
CA GLN A 117 -40.94 -15.94 18.45
C GLN A 117 -41.83 -15.36 17.36
#